data_AF-A0A5K4F6J5-F1
#
_entry.id   AF-A0A5K4F6J5-F1
#
_cell.length_a   1.000
_cell.length_b   1.000
_cell.length_c   1.000
_cell.angle_alpha   90.00
_cell.angle_beta   90.00
_cell.angle_gamma   90.00
#
_symmetry.space_group_name_H-M   'P 1'
#
loop_
_entity.id
_entity.type
_entity.pdbx_description
1 polymer ?
#
loop_
_entity_poly.entity_id
_entity_poly.type
_entity_poly.pdbx_seq_one_letter_code
_entity_poly.pdbx_strand_id
1 'polypeptide(L)'
;MRNMEHCTKDNRNDSATKTKVMDSTLDSLLGPSEVGRTAEDPKSTAIIYLEKHGILRLMQKLVYEIALFQPDDPIQYMIDHVENIRDRID
;
A
#
# COMPACT_ATOMS: atom_id res chain seq x y z
N MET A 1 -53.87 14.61 -12.53
CA MET A 1 -54.02 13.57 -13.58
C MET A 1 -52.84 13.67 -14.56
N ARG A 2 -51.80 12.88 -14.32
CA ARG A 2 -50.89 12.33 -15.34
C ARG A 2 -49.97 11.30 -14.65
N ASN A 3 -50.19 10.06 -15.04
CA ASN A 3 -49.46 8.81 -14.82
C ASN A 3 -47.99 8.95 -15.31
N MET A 4 -47.00 8.10 -15.04
CA MET A 4 -46.71 6.94 -14.18
C MET A 4 -45.38 6.45 -14.77
N GLU A 5 -44.25 6.52 -14.05
CA GLU A 5 -43.00 5.88 -14.48
C GLU A 5 -42.53 4.96 -13.36
N HIS A 6 -42.96 3.71 -13.48
CA HIS A 6 -42.50 2.58 -12.70
C HIS A 6 -41.37 1.92 -13.49
N CYS A 7 -40.15 1.89 -12.96
CA CYS A 7 -39.09 1.06 -13.53
C CYS A 7 -38.69 0.01 -12.49
N THR A 8 -39.21 -1.20 -12.70
CA THR A 8 -38.81 -2.43 -12.02
C THR A 8 -37.66 -3.03 -12.84
N LYS A 9 -36.50 -3.28 -12.24
CA LYS A 9 -35.46 -4.15 -12.82
C LYS A 9 -34.90 -5.10 -11.77
N ASP A 10 -35.45 -6.30 -11.87
CA ASP A 10 -34.87 -7.63 -11.72
C ASP A 10 -33.67 -7.90 -10.78
N ASN A 11 -34.00 -8.79 -9.87
CA ASN A 11 -33.20 -9.67 -9.02
C ASN A 11 -32.25 -10.59 -9.85
N ARG A 12 -30.96 -10.67 -9.47
CA ARG A 12 -30.04 -11.76 -9.85
C ARG A 12 -29.16 -12.20 -8.66
N ASN A 13 -29.68 -13.18 -7.95
CA ASN A 13 -29.14 -14.53 -7.69
C ASN A 13 -27.61 -14.71 -7.64
N ASP A 14 -27.14 -15.12 -6.47
CA ASP A 14 -26.09 -16.08 -6.12
C ASP A 14 -25.03 -16.47 -7.18
N SER A 15 -23.77 -16.24 -6.83
CA SER A 15 -22.70 -17.22 -7.08
C SER A 15 -21.54 -17.02 -6.11
N ALA A 16 -21.49 -17.91 -5.13
CA ALA A 16 -20.33 -18.17 -4.29
C ALA A 16 -19.14 -18.58 -5.17
N THR A 17 -18.09 -17.75 -5.20
CA THR A 17 -16.79 -18.16 -5.76
C THR A 17 -15.65 -17.66 -4.88
N LYS A 18 -15.46 -18.34 -3.75
CA LYS A 18 -14.18 -18.91 -3.30
C LYS A 18 -12.90 -18.19 -3.77
N THR A 19 -12.54 -17.06 -3.18
CA THR A 19 -11.16 -16.54 -3.17
C THR A 19 -10.49 -16.86 -1.84
N LYS A 20 -10.15 -18.14 -1.69
CA LYS A 20 -9.29 -18.68 -0.64
C LYS A 20 -7.89 -18.80 -1.22
N VAL A 21 -7.05 -17.76 -1.15
CA VAL A 21 -5.56 -17.81 -1.21
C VAL A 21 -5.00 -16.38 -1.33
N MET A 22 -4.87 -15.61 -0.23
CA MET A 22 -3.90 -14.50 -0.18
C MET A 22 -3.65 -13.92 1.23
N ASP A 23 -3.79 -14.73 2.28
CA ASP A 23 -3.50 -14.32 3.66
C ASP A 23 -2.12 -14.81 4.15
N SER A 24 -1.56 -15.85 3.50
CA SER A 24 -0.33 -16.52 3.95
C SER A 24 0.97 -15.79 3.58
N THR A 25 0.93 -14.83 2.66
CA THR A 25 2.16 -14.14 2.19
C THR A 25 2.54 -12.97 3.09
N LEU A 26 1.56 -12.41 3.82
CA LEU A 26 1.81 -11.28 4.72
C LEU A 26 2.65 -11.71 5.94
N ASP A 27 2.49 -12.95 6.38
CA ASP A 27 3.24 -13.55 7.49
C ASP A 27 4.74 -13.74 7.17
N SER A 28 5.09 -13.93 5.89
CA SER A 28 6.49 -14.12 5.46
C SER A 28 7.31 -12.82 5.35
N LEU A 29 6.67 -11.65 5.45
CA LEU A 29 7.37 -10.36 5.54
C LEU A 29 7.81 -10.03 6.97
N LEU A 30 7.25 -10.72 7.97
CA LEU A 30 7.66 -10.66 9.36
C LEU A 30 8.89 -11.56 9.52
N GLY A 31 10.07 -11.04 9.15
CA GLY A 31 11.34 -11.73 9.36
C GLY A 31 11.51 -12.20 10.83
N PRO A 32 12.35 -13.22 11.08
CA PRO A 32 12.50 -13.79 12.41
C PRO A 32 12.88 -12.72 13.44
N SER A 33 11.98 -12.50 14.39
CA SER A 33 12.14 -11.55 15.49
C SER A 33 13.18 -12.06 16.47
N GLU A 34 14.43 -11.71 16.22
CA GLU A 34 15.55 -11.91 17.13
C GLU A 34 15.55 -10.76 18.17
N VAL A 35 15.72 -11.12 19.44
CA VAL A 35 15.97 -10.25 20.61
C VAL A 35 14.73 -9.84 21.42
N GLY A 36 14.55 -10.54 22.54
CA GLY A 36 13.61 -10.21 23.61
C GLY A 36 13.70 -8.75 24.02
N ARG A 37 12.63 -8.02 23.75
CA ARG A 37 12.31 -6.70 24.28
C ARG A 37 10.82 -6.73 24.58
N THR A 38 10.43 -6.14 25.69
CA THR A 38 9.04 -5.94 26.13
C THR A 38 8.11 -5.79 24.93
N ALA A 39 7.03 -6.58 24.84
CA ALA A 39 6.16 -6.66 23.66
C ALA A 39 5.59 -5.27 23.29
N GLU A 40 6.34 -4.52 22.50
CA GLU A 40 5.90 -3.26 21.90
C GLU A 40 4.79 -3.61 20.90
N ASP A 41 3.71 -2.84 20.92
CA ASP A 41 2.61 -3.09 20.00
C ASP A 41 3.11 -2.95 18.56
N PRO A 42 2.69 -3.82 17.61
CA PRO A 42 3.21 -3.83 16.25
C PRO A 42 3.13 -2.46 15.53
N LYS A 43 2.14 -1.64 15.91
CA LYS A 43 1.98 -0.30 15.35
C LYS A 43 3.07 0.65 15.81
N SER A 44 3.40 0.66 17.11
CA SER A 44 4.52 1.44 17.64
C SER A 44 5.84 1.01 17.02
N THR A 45 6.10 -0.29 16.90
CA THR A 45 7.29 -0.82 16.22
C THR A 45 7.38 -0.34 14.76
N ALA A 46 6.27 -0.36 14.02
CA ALA A 46 6.21 0.15 12.66
C ALA A 46 6.47 1.66 12.57
N ILE A 47 5.88 2.46 13.47
CA ILE A 47 6.10 3.92 13.51
C ILE A 47 7.58 4.23 13.77
N ILE A 48 8.19 3.59 14.77
CA ILE A 48 9.61 3.76 15.09
C ILE A 48 10.49 3.41 13.87
N TYR A 49 10.16 2.33 13.17
CA TYR A 49 10.88 1.93 11.97
C TYR A 49 10.76 2.97 10.85
N LEU A 50 9.54 3.45 10.58
CA LEU A 50 9.27 4.49 9.57
C LEU A 50 10.03 5.79 9.85
N GLU A 51 10.03 6.23 11.10
CA GLU A 51 10.73 7.44 11.54
C GLU A 51 12.25 7.28 11.48
N LYS A 52 12.78 6.21 12.08
CA LYS A 52 14.23 5.92 12.13
C LYS A 52 14.86 5.88 10.74
N HIS A 53 14.15 5.31 9.76
CA HIS A 53 14.65 5.13 8.40
C HIS A 53 14.18 6.22 7.43
N GLY A 54 13.51 7.27 7.91
CA GLY A 54 13.04 8.37 7.05
C GLY A 54 12.10 7.94 5.93
N ILE A 55 11.42 6.80 6.08
CA ILE A 55 10.68 6.13 4.99
C ILE A 55 9.55 7.01 4.48
N LEU A 56 8.84 7.70 5.38
CA LEU A 56 7.77 8.61 4.98
C LEU A 56 8.30 9.75 4.09
N ARG A 57 9.47 10.30 4.41
CA ARG A 57 10.11 11.38 3.64
C ARG A 57 10.60 10.87 2.28
N LEU A 58 11.15 9.66 2.24
CA LEU A 58 11.52 8.96 1.00
C LEU A 58 10.32 8.78 0.07
N MET A 59 9.22 8.24 0.60
CA MET A 59 8.00 7.98 -0.18
C MET A 59 7.35 9.28 -0.67
N GLN A 60 7.28 10.32 0.18
CA GLN A 60 6.75 11.63 -0.23
C GLN A 60 7.53 12.23 -1.40
N LYS A 61 8.86 12.17 -1.35
CA LYS A 61 9.71 12.69 -2.42
C LYS A 61 9.57 11.89 -3.71
N LEU A 62 9.55 10.56 -3.61
CA LEU A 62 9.38 9.69 -4.76
C LEU A 62 8.03 9.93 -5.46
N VAL A 63 6.94 10.02 -4.70
CA VAL A 63 5.60 10.30 -5.25
C VAL A 63 5.54 11.69 -5.88
N TYR A 64 6.16 12.70 -5.25
CA TYR A 64 6.26 14.05 -5.81
C TYR A 64 7.00 14.05 -7.14
N GLU A 65 8.15 13.37 -7.24
CA GLU A 65 8.93 13.29 -8.48
C GLU A 65 8.15 12.56 -9.60
N ILE A 66 7.48 11.45 -9.30
CA ILE A 66 6.63 10.74 -10.28
C ILE A 66 5.51 11.65 -10.80
N ALA A 67 4.82 12.36 -9.91
CA ALA A 67 3.75 13.27 -10.29
C ALA A 67 4.25 14.46 -11.11
N LEU A 68 5.46 14.94 -10.83
CA LEU A 68 6.09 16.05 -11.52
C LEU A 68 6.58 15.66 -12.92
N PHE A 69 7.29 14.54 -13.05
CA PHE A 69 7.95 14.14 -14.29
C PHE A 69 7.07 13.29 -15.21
N GLN A 70 6.02 12.65 -14.68
CA GLN A 70 5.09 11.81 -15.43
C GLN A 70 5.79 10.82 -16.38
N PRO A 71 6.67 9.95 -15.85
CA PRO A 71 7.36 8.96 -16.68
C PRO A 71 6.36 7.99 -17.33
N ASP A 72 6.65 7.54 -18.55
CA ASP A 72 5.84 6.54 -19.26
C ASP A 72 5.78 5.20 -18.49
N ASP A 73 6.84 4.88 -17.75
CA ASP A 73 6.90 3.74 -16.81
C ASP A 73 7.26 4.22 -15.39
N PRO A 74 6.24 4.49 -14.54
CA PRO A 74 6.46 4.92 -13.16
C PRO A 74 7.18 3.89 -12.30
N ILE A 75 7.01 2.59 -12.57
CA ILE A 75 7.64 1.53 -11.77
C ILE A 75 9.14 1.50 -12.08
N GLN A 76 9.51 1.56 -13.36
CA GLN A 76 10.91 1.65 -13.74
C GLN A 76 11.55 2.94 -13.23
N TYR A 77 10.83 4.06 -13.30
CA TYR A 77 11.30 5.33 -12.72
C TYR A 77 11.61 5.18 -11.23
N MET A 78 10.76 4.50 -10.45
CA MET A 78 11.02 4.25 -9.03
C MET A 78 12.29 3.44 -8.82
N ILE A 79 12.49 2.36 -9.59
CA ILE A 79 13.66 1.50 -9.50
C ILE A 79 14.94 2.31 -9.75
N ASP A 80 14.95 3.16 -10.78
CA ASP A 80 16.13 3.94 -11.18
C ASP A 80 16.46 5.10 -10.21
N HIS A 81 15.45 5.62 -9.49
CA HIS A 81 15.58 6.84 -8.69
C HIS A 81 15.62 6.63 -7.18
N VAL A 82 15.14 5.50 -6.64
CA VAL A 82 15.11 5.26 -5.17
C VAL A 82 16.49 5.40 -4.52
N GLU A 83 17.55 4.91 -5.16
CA GLU A 83 18.92 5.03 -4.64
C GLU A 83 19.39 6.49 -4.60
N ASN A 84 19.11 7.26 -5.66
CA ASN A 84 19.48 8.67 -5.78
C ASN A 84 18.69 9.58 -4.82
N ILE A 85 17.46 9.18 -4.47
CA ILE A 85 16.62 9.95 -3.55
C ILE A 85 17.14 9.84 -2.11
N ARG A 86 17.64 8.65 -1.70
CA ARG A 86 18.22 8.42 -0.37
C ARG A 86 19.33 9.43 -0.05
N ASP A 87 20.25 9.63 -0.99
CA ASP A 87 21.42 10.50 -0.81
C ASP A 87 21.07 12.00 -0.72
N ARG A 88 19.79 12.36 -0.90
CA ARG A 88 19.26 13.74 -0.83
C ARG A 88 18.30 13.95 0.35
N ILE A 89 18.13 12.97 1.23
CA ILE A 89 17.21 13.03 2.38
C ILE A 89 17.97 13.18 3.71
N ASP A 90 19.21 12.69 3.76
CA ASP A 90 20.18 12.99 4.82
C ASP A 90 20.81 14.38 4.65
#